data_AF-A0A379IMA5-F1
#
_entry.id   AF-A0A379IMA5-F1
#
_cell.length_a   1.000
_cell.length_b   1.000
_cell.length_c   1.000
_cell.angle_alpha   90.00
_cell.angle_beta   90.00
_cell.angle_gamma   90.00
#
_symmetry.space_group_name_H-M   'P 1'
#
loop_
_entity.id
_entity.type
_entity.pdbx_description
1 polymer ?
#
loop_
_entity_poly.entity_id
_entity_poly.type
_entity_poly.pdbx_seq_one_letter_code
_entity_poly.pdbx_strand_id
1 'polypeptide(L)'
;MSKSSNVFNLVDGLLPQVAAIDIRQPGLLQMLYAGIGMPSLRIEEMATQGCVTYCQIKAGNRLRSLYDPHALRQHYEVLRAQAVAGDADALNDLGWLWLNGSRVEADPQLAQQLFRIAAMQGSAEALFNQAEQHAYGKGVVVDLHLASEYYELAFQQGVRCAAQALGGLYENGDEGFAADHAKALAWYRRGADEQDPMACYLLGRLALDELSSVFDPPLGLYWLQWAAMRGEVLASERLASFYYDSFDTPPDPDGLLHGFWRGVAIQQGSTSV
;
A
#
# COMPACT_ATOMS: atom_id res chain seq x y z
N MET A 1 -29.61 -21.38 14.55
CA MET A 1 -28.51 -21.11 13.60
C MET A 1 -27.61 -20.07 14.23
N SER A 2 -26.30 -20.32 14.33
CA SER A 2 -25.37 -19.34 14.91
C SER A 2 -25.12 -18.21 13.92
N LYS A 3 -24.69 -17.03 14.43
CA LYS A 3 -24.30 -15.89 13.57
C LYS A 3 -23.23 -16.30 12.54
N SER A 4 -22.34 -17.23 12.89
CA SER A 4 -21.32 -17.78 11.99
C SER A 4 -21.92 -18.57 10.82
N SER A 5 -22.93 -19.42 11.03
CA SER A 5 -23.58 -20.17 9.93
C SER A 5 -24.26 -19.24 8.90
N ASN A 6 -24.76 -18.08 9.33
CA ASN A 6 -25.37 -17.10 8.41
C ASN A 6 -24.34 -16.34 7.56
N VAL A 7 -23.14 -16.11 8.08
CA VAL A 7 -22.07 -15.42 7.32
C VAL A 7 -21.50 -16.31 6.22
N PHE A 8 -21.32 -17.62 6.46
CA PHE A 8 -20.83 -18.54 5.44
C PHE A 8 -21.80 -18.70 4.26
N ASN A 9 -23.11 -18.76 4.54
CA ASN A 9 -24.14 -18.79 3.51
C ASN A 9 -24.21 -17.48 2.71
N LEU A 10 -23.86 -16.35 3.32
CA LEU A 10 -23.79 -15.06 2.63
C LEU A 10 -22.61 -15.02 1.65
N VAL A 11 -21.42 -15.42 2.08
CA VAL A 11 -20.21 -15.39 1.23
C VAL A 11 -20.37 -16.27 -0.02
N ASP A 12 -20.92 -17.48 0.13
CA ASP A 12 -21.14 -18.39 -1.00
C ASP A 12 -22.14 -17.82 -2.03
N GLY A 13 -23.15 -17.09 -1.56
CA GLY A 13 -24.13 -16.42 -2.43
C GLY A 13 -23.63 -15.13 -3.07
N LEU A 14 -22.67 -14.43 -2.44
CA LEU A 14 -22.07 -13.20 -2.97
C LEU A 14 -21.06 -13.50 -4.09
N LEU A 15 -20.27 -14.56 -3.95
CA LEU A 15 -19.16 -14.85 -4.86
C LEU A 15 -19.65 -15.54 -6.15
N PRO A 16 -19.39 -14.95 -7.33
CA PRO A 16 -19.72 -15.57 -8.61
C PRO A 16 -19.18 -17.00 -8.72
N GLN A 17 -19.99 -17.89 -9.27
CA GLN A 17 -19.55 -19.24 -9.62
C GLN A 17 -18.50 -19.15 -10.72
N VAL A 18 -17.51 -20.01 -10.67
CA VAL A 18 -16.34 -19.93 -11.56
C VAL A 18 -16.75 -20.07 -13.02
N ALA A 19 -17.74 -20.93 -13.30
CA ALA A 19 -18.33 -21.09 -14.63
C ALA A 19 -19.00 -19.82 -15.18
N ALA A 20 -19.44 -18.91 -14.30
CA ALA A 20 -20.09 -17.66 -14.67
C ALA A 20 -19.12 -16.48 -14.84
N ILE A 21 -17.85 -16.65 -14.45
CA ILE A 21 -16.84 -15.60 -14.61
C ILE A 21 -16.33 -15.60 -16.04
N ASP A 22 -16.55 -14.48 -16.72
CA ASP A 22 -15.93 -14.19 -18.00
C ASP A 22 -14.47 -13.77 -17.79
N ILE A 23 -13.55 -14.65 -18.19
CA ILE A 23 -12.11 -14.41 -18.10
C ILE A 23 -11.63 -14.05 -19.51
N ARG A 24 -11.35 -12.77 -19.71
CA ARG A 24 -11.00 -12.19 -21.02
C ARG A 24 -9.62 -12.68 -21.49
N GLN A 25 -9.50 -12.92 -22.80
CA GLN A 25 -8.26 -13.33 -23.47
C GLN A 25 -7.15 -12.25 -23.39
N PRO A 26 -5.87 -12.62 -23.56
CA PRO A 26 -4.75 -11.68 -23.61
C PRO A 26 -4.84 -10.72 -24.81
N GLY A 27 -5.35 -9.50 -24.60
CA GLY A 27 -5.41 -8.50 -25.67
C GLY A 27 -5.54 -7.05 -25.21
N LEU A 28 -6.30 -6.80 -24.14
CA LEU A 28 -6.30 -5.52 -23.42
C LEU A 28 -6.48 -5.79 -21.93
N LEU A 29 -5.43 -5.54 -21.14
CA LEU A 29 -5.54 -5.43 -19.70
C LEU A 29 -6.30 -4.14 -19.39
N GLN A 30 -7.46 -4.25 -18.75
CA GLN A 30 -8.19 -3.08 -18.27
C GLN A 30 -8.24 -3.18 -16.75
N MET A 31 -7.14 -2.78 -16.11
CA MET A 31 -7.16 -2.58 -14.67
C MET A 31 -7.83 -1.22 -14.41
N LEU A 32 -9.06 -1.24 -13.91
CA LEU A 32 -9.83 -0.03 -13.59
C LEU A 32 -9.10 0.83 -12.55
N TYR A 33 -8.47 0.17 -11.57
CA TYR A 33 -7.77 0.78 -10.45
C TYR A 33 -6.35 0.24 -10.31
N ALA A 34 -5.60 0.17 -11.42
CA ALA A 34 -4.25 -0.39 -11.52
C ALA A 34 -3.36 -0.18 -10.27
N GLY A 35 -3.06 -1.26 -9.54
CA GLY A 35 -2.06 -1.26 -8.47
C GLY A 35 -2.53 -0.60 -7.18
N ILE A 36 -3.84 -0.60 -6.91
CA ILE A 36 -4.42 -0.02 -5.71
C ILE A 36 -4.74 -1.08 -4.68
N GLY A 37 -4.62 -0.69 -3.40
CA GLY A 37 -4.81 -1.60 -2.29
C GLY A 37 -3.66 -2.61 -2.20
N MET A 38 -3.80 -3.55 -1.29
CA MET A 38 -2.84 -4.64 -1.08
C MET A 38 -3.56 -5.99 -1.06
N PRO A 39 -3.04 -7.01 -1.76
CA PRO A 39 -3.47 -8.38 -1.52
C PRO A 39 -3.11 -8.78 -0.09
N SER A 40 -3.66 -9.89 0.37
CA SER A 40 -3.24 -10.48 1.64
C SER A 40 -1.79 -10.96 1.55
N LEU A 41 -1.12 -10.96 2.70
CA LEU A 41 0.28 -11.36 2.81
C LEU A 41 0.46 -12.88 2.92
N ARG A 42 -0.51 -13.65 2.42
CA ARG A 42 -0.56 -15.12 2.57
C ARG A 42 0.71 -15.79 2.08
N ILE A 43 1.58 -16.04 3.05
CA ILE A 43 2.82 -16.77 2.92
C ILE A 43 3.61 -16.32 1.69
N GLU A 44 4.18 -15.12 1.76
CA GLU A 44 5.50 -14.98 1.17
C GLU A 44 6.50 -15.62 2.12
N GLU A 45 7.11 -16.72 1.66
CA GLU A 45 8.37 -17.30 2.15
C GLU A 45 9.56 -16.31 2.11
N MET A 46 9.29 -15.00 2.03
CA MET A 46 10.24 -13.90 2.23
C MET A 46 10.45 -13.58 3.71
N ALA A 47 9.87 -14.36 4.62
CA ALA A 47 10.19 -14.39 6.05
C ALA A 47 11.63 -14.87 6.37
N THR A 48 12.51 -14.94 5.37
CA THR A 48 13.95 -15.10 5.56
C THR A 48 14.73 -13.93 4.96
N GLN A 49 14.33 -12.67 5.25
CA GLN A 49 15.23 -11.53 5.55
C GLN A 49 14.46 -10.18 5.57
N GLY A 50 14.04 -9.72 6.75
CA GLY A 50 13.72 -8.30 7.01
C GLY A 50 12.25 -7.86 6.86
N CYS A 51 12.01 -6.56 7.08
CA CYS A 51 10.71 -5.91 6.96
C CYS A 51 10.33 -5.79 5.47
N VAL A 52 9.19 -6.36 5.07
CA VAL A 52 8.67 -6.28 3.71
C VAL A 52 7.99 -4.92 3.50
N THR A 53 8.32 -4.22 2.42
CA THR A 53 7.76 -2.89 2.11
C THR A 53 6.42 -3.00 1.38
N TYR A 54 5.61 -1.94 1.43
CA TYR A 54 4.35 -1.87 0.67
C TYR A 54 4.56 -2.10 -0.84
N CYS A 55 5.61 -1.52 -1.41
CA CYS A 55 5.94 -1.71 -2.82
C CYS A 55 6.31 -3.18 -3.13
N GLN A 56 7.00 -3.86 -2.22
CA GLN A 56 7.31 -5.29 -2.35
C GLN A 56 6.03 -6.14 -2.30
N ILE A 57 5.12 -5.85 -1.38
CA ILE A 57 3.81 -6.53 -1.26
C ILE A 57 3.01 -6.39 -2.56
N LYS A 58 2.97 -5.17 -3.13
CA LYS A 58 2.30 -4.92 -4.43
C LYS A 58 2.98 -5.63 -5.60
N ALA A 59 4.31 -5.73 -5.58
CA ALA A 59 5.09 -6.37 -6.64
C ALA A 59 4.96 -7.91 -6.59
N GLY A 60 4.92 -8.49 -5.39
CA GLY A 60 4.76 -9.92 -5.12
C GLY A 60 3.33 -10.45 -5.33
N ASN A 61 2.37 -9.56 -5.58
CA ASN A 61 0.98 -9.95 -5.80
C ASN A 61 0.82 -10.94 -6.97
N ARG A 62 0.62 -12.22 -6.65
CA ARG A 62 0.43 -13.29 -7.65
C ARG A 62 -0.74 -12.98 -8.58
N LEU A 63 -1.83 -12.38 -8.10
CA LEU A 63 -2.99 -12.00 -8.92
C LEU A 63 -2.63 -11.03 -10.05
N ARG A 64 -1.59 -10.21 -9.86
CA ARG A 64 -1.10 -9.28 -10.89
C ARG A 64 -0.34 -9.99 -12.01
N SER A 65 0.27 -11.14 -11.71
CA SER A 65 1.09 -11.94 -12.62
C SER A 65 0.35 -13.10 -13.31
N LEU A 66 -0.88 -13.43 -12.87
CA LEU A 66 -1.68 -14.51 -13.44
C LEU A 66 -2.37 -14.08 -14.74
N TYR A 67 -1.62 -14.14 -15.84
CA TYR A 67 -2.11 -13.77 -17.18
C TYR A 67 -2.83 -14.89 -17.91
N ASP A 68 -2.55 -16.15 -17.55
CA ASP A 68 -3.17 -17.33 -18.12
C ASP A 68 -4.61 -17.49 -17.59
N PRO A 69 -5.63 -17.50 -18.47
CA PRO A 69 -7.02 -17.66 -18.06
C PRO A 69 -7.28 -18.94 -17.25
N HIS A 70 -6.58 -20.03 -17.55
CA HIS A 70 -6.76 -21.28 -16.82
C HIS A 70 -6.17 -21.21 -15.41
N ALA A 71 -4.94 -20.70 -15.26
CA ALA A 71 -4.31 -20.49 -13.97
C ALA A 71 -5.10 -19.50 -13.10
N LEU A 72 -5.62 -18.41 -13.68
CA LEU A 72 -6.48 -17.47 -12.94
C LEU A 72 -7.77 -18.13 -12.47
N ARG A 73 -8.40 -18.96 -13.33
CA ARG A 73 -9.62 -19.69 -12.98
C ARG A 73 -9.39 -20.62 -11.80
N GLN A 74 -8.35 -21.44 -11.85
CA GLN A 74 -7.98 -22.36 -10.76
C GLN A 74 -7.65 -21.60 -9.47
N HIS A 75 -6.93 -20.49 -9.58
CA HIS A 75 -6.59 -19.70 -8.42
C HIS A 75 -7.83 -19.05 -7.79
N TYR A 76 -8.76 -18.52 -8.60
CA TYR A 76 -10.04 -18.03 -8.11
C TYR A 76 -10.85 -19.14 -7.43
N GLU A 77 -10.89 -20.36 -7.97
CA GLU A 77 -11.56 -21.51 -7.33
C GLU A 77 -11.04 -21.76 -5.92
N VAL A 78 -9.71 -21.74 -5.75
CA VAL A 78 -9.05 -21.93 -4.45
C VAL A 78 -9.41 -20.79 -3.49
N LEU A 79 -9.30 -19.54 -3.93
CA LEU A 79 -9.64 -18.38 -3.11
C LEU A 79 -11.12 -18.40 -2.70
N ARG A 80 -12.03 -18.73 -3.63
CA ARG A 80 -13.46 -18.84 -3.34
C ARG A 80 -13.73 -19.90 -2.28
N ALA A 81 -13.12 -21.08 -2.40
CA ALA A 81 -13.29 -22.15 -1.42
C ALA A 81 -12.81 -21.75 -0.03
N GLN A 82 -11.67 -21.06 0.06
CA GLN A 82 -11.13 -20.53 1.32
C GLN A 82 -12.02 -19.43 1.91
N ALA A 83 -12.50 -18.50 1.09
CA ALA A 83 -13.41 -17.44 1.53
C ALA A 83 -14.72 -18.00 2.10
N VAL A 84 -15.33 -18.99 1.43
CA VAL A 84 -16.53 -19.69 1.91
C VAL A 84 -16.26 -20.44 3.22
N ALA A 85 -15.03 -20.92 3.42
CA ALA A 85 -14.59 -21.55 4.67
C ALA A 85 -14.28 -20.54 5.80
N GLY A 86 -14.38 -19.23 5.56
CA GLY A 86 -14.13 -18.19 6.58
C GLY A 86 -12.73 -17.62 6.62
N ASP A 87 -12.00 -17.71 5.51
CA ASP A 87 -10.68 -17.15 5.43
C ASP A 87 -10.74 -15.67 5.01
N ALA A 88 -10.41 -14.78 5.96
CA ALA A 88 -10.45 -13.33 5.79
C ALA A 88 -9.46 -12.84 4.72
N ASP A 89 -8.32 -13.50 4.59
CA ASP A 89 -7.30 -13.13 3.62
C ASP A 89 -7.75 -13.50 2.20
N ALA A 90 -8.49 -14.59 2.02
CA ALA A 90 -9.09 -14.92 0.71
C ALA A 90 -10.15 -13.90 0.32
N LEU A 91 -10.96 -13.47 1.29
CA LEU A 91 -11.92 -12.41 1.06
C LEU A 91 -11.22 -11.10 0.67
N ASN A 92 -10.08 -10.78 1.28
CA ASN A 92 -9.26 -9.63 0.90
C ASN A 92 -8.68 -9.79 -0.53
N ASP A 93 -8.10 -10.93 -0.86
CA ASP A 93 -7.55 -11.22 -2.19
C ASP A 93 -8.61 -11.14 -3.29
N LEU A 94 -9.78 -11.73 -3.04
CA LEU A 94 -10.92 -11.65 -3.95
C LEU A 94 -11.43 -10.22 -4.07
N GLY A 95 -11.52 -9.48 -2.96
CA GLY A 95 -11.85 -8.06 -2.98
C GLY A 95 -10.88 -7.27 -3.84
N TRP A 96 -9.57 -7.53 -3.73
CA TRP A 96 -8.54 -6.90 -4.55
C TRP A 96 -8.70 -7.22 -6.03
N LEU A 97 -8.97 -8.50 -6.36
CA LEU A 97 -9.22 -8.96 -7.73
C LEU A 97 -10.41 -8.24 -8.36
N TRP A 98 -11.55 -8.19 -7.66
CA TRP A 98 -12.77 -7.54 -8.13
C TRP A 98 -12.64 -6.00 -8.15
N LEU A 99 -11.86 -5.40 -7.24
CA LEU A 99 -11.63 -3.96 -7.27
C LEU A 99 -10.80 -3.55 -8.50
N ASN A 100 -9.62 -4.15 -8.64
CA ASN A 100 -8.67 -3.71 -9.64
C ASN A 100 -9.14 -4.07 -11.05
N GLY A 101 -9.84 -5.20 -11.20
CA GLY A 101 -10.08 -5.81 -12.51
C GLY A 101 -8.74 -6.18 -13.17
N SER A 102 -8.77 -7.14 -14.07
CA SER A 102 -7.59 -7.45 -14.89
C SER A 102 -8.05 -8.24 -16.09
N ARG A 103 -8.18 -9.56 -15.91
CA ARG A 103 -8.81 -10.50 -16.84
C ARG A 103 -10.29 -10.71 -16.53
N VAL A 104 -10.72 -10.30 -15.34
CA VAL A 104 -12.13 -10.20 -14.95
C VAL A 104 -12.55 -8.74 -15.00
N GLU A 105 -13.81 -8.50 -15.34
CA GLU A 105 -14.41 -7.18 -15.24
C GLU A 105 -14.45 -6.74 -13.77
N ALA A 106 -14.02 -5.51 -13.51
CA ALA A 106 -14.00 -4.98 -12.14
C ALA A 106 -15.43 -4.84 -11.62
N ASP A 107 -15.64 -5.23 -10.37
CA ASP A 107 -16.84 -4.97 -9.59
C ASP A 107 -16.46 -4.34 -8.24
N PRO A 108 -16.35 -3.01 -8.19
CA PRO A 108 -15.96 -2.29 -6.98
C PRO A 108 -16.98 -2.41 -5.83
N GLN A 109 -18.25 -2.68 -6.14
CA GLN A 109 -19.31 -2.87 -5.15
C GLN A 109 -19.19 -4.24 -4.48
N LEU A 110 -18.96 -5.30 -5.28
CA LEU A 110 -18.61 -6.62 -4.74
C LEU A 110 -17.32 -6.54 -3.93
N ALA A 111 -16.29 -5.85 -4.42
CA ALA A 111 -15.04 -5.67 -3.69
C ALA A 111 -15.26 -5.02 -2.32
N GLN A 112 -16.07 -3.96 -2.24
CA GLN A 112 -16.40 -3.30 -0.98
C GLN A 112 -17.06 -4.27 0.01
N GLN A 113 -18.00 -5.10 -0.46
CA GLN A 113 -18.66 -6.09 0.39
C GLN A 113 -17.68 -7.14 0.89
N LEU A 114 -16.77 -7.63 0.03
CA LEU A 114 -15.75 -8.61 0.39
C LEU A 114 -14.76 -8.04 1.41
N PHE A 115 -14.25 -6.82 1.21
CA PHE A 115 -13.36 -6.17 2.18
C PHE A 115 -14.06 -5.94 3.51
N ARG A 116 -15.34 -5.54 3.50
CA ARG A 116 -16.10 -5.37 4.75
C ARG A 116 -16.19 -6.68 5.53
N ILE A 117 -16.49 -7.78 4.86
CA ILE A 117 -16.57 -9.11 5.50
C ILE A 117 -15.18 -9.54 5.98
N ALA A 118 -14.13 -9.34 5.18
CA ALA A 118 -12.74 -9.65 5.56
C ALA A 118 -12.29 -8.87 6.81
N ALA A 119 -12.56 -7.56 6.86
CA ALA A 119 -12.26 -6.71 8.01
C ALA A 119 -13.04 -7.13 9.27
N MET A 120 -14.33 -7.50 9.12
CA MET A 120 -15.12 -8.06 10.22
C MET A 120 -14.58 -9.40 10.74
N GLN A 121 -13.83 -10.14 9.90
CA GLN A 121 -13.15 -11.38 10.26
C GLN A 121 -11.70 -11.16 10.70
N GLY A 122 -11.23 -9.91 10.77
CA GLY A 122 -9.92 -9.54 11.31
C GLY A 122 -8.80 -9.31 10.29
N SER A 123 -9.10 -9.21 8.99
CA SER A 123 -8.08 -8.81 8.00
C SER A 123 -7.78 -7.31 8.11
N ALA A 124 -6.54 -6.99 8.47
CA ALA A 124 -6.06 -5.61 8.59
C ALA A 124 -5.82 -4.97 7.21
N GLU A 125 -5.39 -5.77 6.23
CA GLU A 125 -5.25 -5.38 4.83
C GLU A 125 -6.60 -4.98 4.22
N ALA A 126 -7.68 -5.65 4.62
CA ALA A 126 -9.02 -5.28 4.18
C ALA A 126 -9.48 -3.92 4.74
N LEU A 127 -9.03 -3.53 5.94
CA LEU A 127 -9.25 -2.18 6.47
C LEU A 127 -8.46 -1.15 5.64
N PHE A 128 -7.19 -1.45 5.33
CA PHE A 128 -6.39 -0.61 4.45
C PHE A 128 -7.04 -0.44 3.07
N ASN A 129 -7.58 -1.52 2.50
CA ASN A 129 -8.26 -1.48 1.21
C ASN A 129 -9.57 -0.69 1.24
N GLN A 130 -10.34 -0.77 2.33
CA GLN A 130 -11.50 0.11 2.52
C GLN A 130 -11.09 1.57 2.63
N ALA A 131 -10.00 1.87 3.34
CA ALA A 131 -9.45 3.23 3.41
C ALA A 131 -9.07 3.74 2.01
N GLU A 132 -8.41 2.92 1.18
CA GLU A 132 -8.08 3.23 -0.21
C GLU A 132 -9.31 3.45 -1.10
N GLN A 133 -10.42 2.75 -0.86
CA GLN A 133 -11.66 3.01 -1.58
C GLN A 133 -12.22 4.39 -1.26
N HIS A 134 -12.27 4.75 0.02
CA HIS A 134 -12.80 6.05 0.48
C HIS A 134 -11.85 7.21 0.19
N ALA A 135 -10.54 7.02 0.28
CA ALA A 135 -9.55 8.07 0.00
C ALA A 135 -9.56 8.52 -1.45
N TYR A 136 -9.88 7.61 -2.38
CA TYR A 136 -9.73 7.83 -3.81
C TYR A 136 -11.02 7.60 -4.62
N GLY A 137 -12.16 7.39 -3.95
CA GLY A 137 -13.48 7.26 -4.59
C GLY A 137 -13.65 6.01 -5.46
N LYS A 138 -13.11 4.86 -5.03
CA LYS A 138 -13.04 3.65 -5.88
C LYS A 138 -14.23 2.73 -5.65
N GLY A 139 -15.27 2.96 -6.43
CA GLY A 139 -16.56 2.30 -6.25
C GLY A 139 -17.42 2.88 -5.15
N VAL A 140 -16.93 3.91 -4.46
CA VAL A 140 -17.59 4.61 -3.35
C VAL A 140 -17.41 6.12 -3.52
N VAL A 141 -18.23 6.90 -2.81
CA VAL A 141 -18.01 8.35 -2.70
C VAL A 141 -16.77 8.59 -1.83
N VAL A 142 -15.96 9.58 -2.21
CA VAL A 142 -14.80 9.99 -1.43
C VAL A 142 -15.25 10.41 -0.03
N ASP A 143 -14.60 9.86 0.99
CA ASP A 143 -14.81 10.21 2.39
C ASP A 143 -13.49 10.11 3.14
N LEU A 144 -12.79 11.24 3.25
CA LEU A 144 -11.46 11.27 3.86
C LEU A 144 -11.49 11.08 5.38
N HIS A 145 -12.61 11.38 6.05
CA HIS A 145 -12.77 11.09 7.48
C HIS A 145 -12.82 9.58 7.67
N LEU A 146 -13.67 8.89 6.92
CA LEU A 146 -13.78 7.44 7.01
C LEU A 146 -12.50 6.72 6.53
N ALA A 147 -11.83 7.24 5.50
CA ALA A 147 -10.53 6.74 5.09
C ALA A 147 -9.49 6.87 6.21
N SER A 148 -9.48 8.01 6.92
CA SER A 148 -8.55 8.24 8.02
C SER A 148 -8.76 7.26 9.18
N GLU A 149 -10.01 6.98 9.53
CA GLU A 149 -10.38 6.00 10.56
C GLU A 149 -9.93 4.59 10.17
N TYR A 150 -10.18 4.17 8.93
CA TYR A 150 -9.78 2.85 8.46
C TYR A 150 -8.26 2.68 8.33
N TYR A 151 -7.53 3.71 7.89
CA TYR A 151 -6.06 3.64 7.92
C TYR A 151 -5.52 3.53 9.34
N GLU A 152 -6.07 4.29 10.30
CA GLU A 152 -5.66 4.18 11.70
C GLU A 152 -5.91 2.77 12.24
N LEU A 153 -7.11 2.21 11.99
CA LEU A 153 -7.43 0.84 12.41
C LEU A 153 -6.52 -0.20 11.75
N ALA A 154 -6.21 -0.05 10.45
CA ALA A 154 -5.29 -0.93 9.74
C ALA A 154 -3.88 -0.87 10.36
N PHE A 155 -3.39 0.34 10.69
CA PHE A 155 -2.10 0.51 11.37
C PHE A 155 -2.08 -0.16 12.74
N GLN A 156 -3.13 0.04 13.55
CA GLN A 156 -3.26 -0.58 14.87
C GLN A 156 -3.29 -2.12 14.81
N GLN A 157 -3.70 -2.69 13.67
CA GLN A 157 -3.73 -4.13 13.43
C GLN A 157 -2.50 -4.65 12.65
N GLY A 158 -1.47 -3.83 12.47
CA GLY A 158 -0.16 -4.26 11.96
C GLY A 158 0.15 -3.86 10.51
N VAL A 159 -0.74 -3.15 9.81
CA VAL A 159 -0.45 -2.63 8.47
C VAL A 159 0.38 -1.35 8.59
N ARG A 160 1.70 -1.51 8.65
CA ARG A 160 2.66 -0.41 8.90
C ARG A 160 2.56 0.72 7.88
N CYS A 161 2.37 0.39 6.60
CA CYS A 161 2.23 1.37 5.52
C CYS A 161 0.94 2.20 5.60
N ALA A 162 0.00 1.88 6.50
CA ALA A 162 -1.16 2.72 6.75
C ALA A 162 -0.77 4.04 7.45
N ALA A 163 0.32 4.06 8.22
CA ALA A 163 0.81 5.30 8.85
C ALA A 163 1.23 6.35 7.81
N GLN A 164 1.97 5.96 6.76
CA GLN A 164 2.35 6.91 5.71
C GLN A 164 1.13 7.37 4.90
N ALA A 165 0.17 6.49 4.63
CA ALA A 165 -1.05 6.86 3.92
C ALA A 165 -1.90 7.86 4.72
N LEU A 166 -2.04 7.63 6.03
CA LEU A 166 -2.75 8.53 6.94
C LEU A 166 -2.02 9.86 7.12
N GLY A 167 -0.69 9.82 7.23
CA GLY A 167 0.13 11.03 7.27
C GLY A 167 -0.04 11.86 6.00
N GLY A 168 -0.06 11.22 4.83
CA GLY A 168 -0.29 11.89 3.55
C GLY A 168 -1.68 12.50 3.41
N LEU A 169 -2.72 11.85 3.96
CA LEU A 169 -4.06 12.44 4.03
C LEU A 169 -4.06 13.75 4.83
N TYR A 170 -3.44 13.76 6.01
CA TYR A 170 -3.35 14.97 6.83
C TYR A 170 -2.38 16.01 6.25
N GLU A 171 -1.34 15.60 5.52
CA GLU A 171 -0.40 16.55 4.91
C GLU A 171 -1.05 17.33 3.77
N ASN A 172 -1.81 16.64 2.92
CA ASN A 172 -2.42 17.23 1.74
C ASN A 172 -3.75 17.93 2.07
N GLY A 173 -4.61 17.29 2.87
CA GLY A 173 -6.01 17.71 3.04
C GLY A 173 -6.82 17.70 1.74
N ASP A 174 -8.10 18.07 1.84
CA ASP A 174 -9.00 18.37 0.73
C ASP A 174 -10.18 19.23 1.21
N GLU A 175 -11.08 19.63 0.31
CA GLU A 175 -12.33 20.30 0.66
C GLU A 175 -13.16 19.44 1.63
N GLY A 176 -13.39 19.96 2.84
CA GLY A 176 -14.10 19.22 3.91
C GLY A 176 -13.20 18.33 4.80
N PHE A 177 -11.91 18.22 4.49
CA PHE A 177 -10.90 17.55 5.33
C PHE A 177 -9.64 18.41 5.38
N ALA A 178 -9.57 19.32 6.35
CA ALA A 178 -8.46 20.26 6.44
C ALA A 178 -7.11 19.56 6.65
N ALA A 179 -6.07 20.04 5.96
CA ALA A 179 -4.70 19.63 6.23
C ALA A 179 -4.33 19.91 7.71
N ASP A 180 -3.61 18.98 8.31
CA ASP A 180 -3.11 19.03 9.68
C ASP A 180 -1.67 18.48 9.70
N HIS A 181 -0.71 19.37 9.43
CA HIS A 181 0.70 19.00 9.36
C HIS A 181 1.24 18.41 10.68
N ALA A 182 0.65 18.76 11.82
CA ALA A 182 1.05 18.20 13.11
C ALA A 182 0.62 16.72 13.22
N LYS A 183 -0.60 16.38 12.78
CA LYS A 183 -1.03 14.98 12.67
C LYS A 183 -0.25 14.22 11.61
N ALA A 184 0.01 14.83 10.45
CA ALA A 184 0.81 14.21 9.40
C ALA A 184 2.18 13.78 9.95
N LEU A 185 2.89 14.70 10.60
CA LEU A 185 4.16 14.45 11.25
C LEU A 185 4.06 13.35 12.33
N ALA A 186 3.02 13.38 13.17
CA ALA A 186 2.84 12.37 14.21
C ALA A 186 2.68 10.96 13.60
N TRP A 187 1.94 10.85 12.49
CA TRP A 187 1.80 9.58 11.77
C TRP A 187 3.07 9.13 11.07
N TYR A 188 3.81 10.04 10.42
CA TYR A 188 5.11 9.72 9.85
C TYR A 188 6.12 9.24 10.90
N ARG A 189 6.14 9.85 12.10
CA ARG A 189 6.95 9.36 13.23
C ARG A 189 6.56 7.95 13.65
N ARG A 190 5.26 7.68 13.83
CA ARG A 190 4.78 6.32 14.19
C ARG A 190 5.15 5.28 13.13
N GLY A 191 5.07 5.63 11.85
CA GLY A 191 5.49 4.75 10.76
C GLY A 191 7.01 4.50 10.75
N ALA A 192 7.80 5.55 11.00
CA ALA A 192 9.26 5.44 11.09
C ALA A 192 9.72 4.60 12.30
N ASP A 193 9.04 4.73 13.44
CA ASP A 193 9.26 3.89 14.63
C ASP A 193 8.98 2.40 14.34
N GLU A 194 7.99 2.13 13.49
CA GLU A 194 7.67 0.79 12.96
C GLU A 194 8.55 0.37 11.77
N GLN A 195 9.57 1.16 11.43
CA GLN A 195 10.53 0.88 10.35
C GLN A 195 9.89 0.78 8.96
N ASP A 196 8.80 1.50 8.70
CA ASP A 196 8.24 1.66 7.35
C ASP A 196 9.14 2.58 6.51
N PRO A 197 9.76 2.12 5.40
CA PRO A 197 10.74 2.92 4.66
C PRO A 197 10.16 4.21 4.06
N MET A 198 8.89 4.19 3.64
CA MET A 198 8.24 5.37 3.09
C MET A 198 7.97 6.40 4.19
N ALA A 199 7.52 5.98 5.37
CA ALA A 199 7.39 6.87 6.53
C ALA A 199 8.74 7.47 6.97
N CYS A 200 9.81 6.67 6.97
CA CYS A 200 11.18 7.15 7.20
C CYS A 200 11.59 8.21 6.16
N TYR A 201 11.31 7.96 4.87
CA TYR A 201 11.55 8.93 3.81
C TYR A 201 10.79 10.24 4.04
N LEU A 202 9.49 10.17 4.34
CA LEU A 202 8.64 11.35 4.54
C LEU A 202 9.07 12.16 5.76
N LEU A 203 9.38 11.50 6.88
CA LEU A 203 9.94 12.16 8.06
C LEU A 203 11.31 12.79 7.76
N GLY A 204 12.17 12.07 7.03
CA GLY A 204 13.47 12.56 6.62
C GLY A 204 13.38 13.80 5.72
N ARG A 205 12.47 13.78 4.73
CA ARG A 205 12.16 14.91 3.85
C ARG A 205 11.71 16.14 4.66
N LEU A 206 10.78 15.95 5.60
CA LEU A 206 10.30 17.05 6.46
C LEU A 206 11.40 17.61 7.38
N ALA A 207 12.31 16.76 7.85
CA ALA A 207 13.43 17.20 8.68
C ALA A 207 14.53 17.91 7.88
N LEU A 208 14.58 17.73 6.55
CA LEU A 208 15.47 18.49 5.66
C LEU A 208 14.84 19.78 5.10
N ASP A 209 13.57 20.05 5.36
CA ASP A 209 12.90 21.26 4.89
C ASP A 209 13.05 22.39 5.93
N GLU A 210 13.76 23.46 5.58
CA GLU A 210 14.02 24.60 6.47
C GLU A 210 12.74 25.29 6.97
N LEU A 211 11.63 25.15 6.24
CA LEU A 211 10.35 25.74 6.60
C LEU A 211 9.54 24.84 7.55
N SER A 212 10.00 23.61 7.75
CA SER A 212 9.31 22.62 8.59
C SER A 212 9.55 22.87 10.07
N SER A 213 8.51 22.63 10.88
CA SER A 213 8.60 22.69 12.35
C SER A 213 9.52 21.62 12.96
N VAL A 214 9.95 20.64 12.16
CA VAL A 214 10.88 19.57 12.55
C VAL A 214 12.20 19.62 11.80
N PHE A 215 12.56 20.78 11.24
CA PHE A 215 13.85 20.96 10.59
C PHE A 215 15.01 20.55 11.52
N ASP A 216 15.70 19.50 11.14
CA ASP A 216 16.83 18.88 11.82
C ASP A 216 17.62 18.08 10.76
N PRO A 217 18.59 18.70 10.07
CA PRO A 217 19.31 18.04 8.98
C PRO A 217 19.99 16.72 9.35
N PRO A 218 20.68 16.60 10.51
CA PRO A 218 21.20 15.32 10.98
C PRO A 218 20.13 14.22 11.07
N LEU A 219 18.97 14.53 11.67
CA LEU A 219 17.86 13.59 11.77
C LEU A 219 17.28 13.24 10.38
N GLY A 220 17.15 14.25 9.50
CA GLY A 220 16.66 14.07 8.14
C GLY A 220 17.53 13.13 7.33
N LEU A 221 18.85 13.33 7.37
CA LEU A 221 19.81 12.45 6.71
C LEU A 221 19.79 11.05 7.29
N TYR A 222 19.71 10.89 8.61
CA TYR A 222 19.62 9.58 9.25
C TYR A 222 18.45 8.77 8.69
N TRP A 223 17.24 9.34 8.66
CA TRP A 223 16.05 8.62 8.18
C TRP A 223 16.06 8.37 6.68
N LEU A 224 16.54 9.33 5.87
CA LEU A 224 16.69 9.14 4.43
C LEU A 224 17.70 8.03 4.11
N GLN A 225 18.85 8.00 4.77
CA GLN A 225 19.85 6.95 4.57
C GLN A 225 19.30 5.58 4.95
N TRP A 226 18.57 5.50 6.06
CA TRP A 226 17.91 4.27 6.50
C TRP A 226 16.88 3.78 5.47
N ALA A 227 16.00 4.67 4.99
CA ALA A 227 14.98 4.36 3.99
C ALA A 227 15.62 3.92 2.66
N ALA A 228 16.63 4.64 2.19
CA ALA A 228 17.34 4.34 0.95
C ALA A 228 18.02 2.96 1.04
N MET A 229 18.64 2.61 2.16
CA MET A 229 19.24 1.27 2.35
C MET A 229 18.20 0.13 2.40
N ARG A 230 16.92 0.44 2.60
CA ARG A 230 15.80 -0.51 2.52
C ARG A 230 15.12 -0.56 1.15
N GLY A 231 15.67 0.12 0.15
CA GLY A 231 15.13 0.12 -1.21
C GLY A 231 14.13 1.23 -1.51
N GLU A 232 13.98 2.23 -0.62
CA GLU A 232 13.14 3.39 -0.91
C GLU A 232 13.82 4.32 -1.91
N VAL A 233 13.43 4.20 -3.18
CA VAL A 233 14.02 4.94 -4.31
C VAL A 233 13.98 6.43 -4.05
N LEU A 234 12.84 6.96 -3.58
CA LEU A 234 12.68 8.40 -3.34
C LEU A 234 13.68 8.93 -2.31
N ALA A 235 14.06 8.12 -1.32
CA ALA A 235 15.06 8.49 -0.35
C ALA A 235 16.46 8.58 -0.96
N SER A 236 16.83 7.61 -1.81
CA SER A 236 18.11 7.63 -2.52
C SER A 236 18.19 8.77 -3.53
N GLU A 237 17.10 9.09 -4.24
CA GLU A 237 16.99 10.26 -5.13
C GLU A 237 17.14 11.56 -4.34
N ARG A 238 16.45 11.67 -3.19
CA ARG A 238 16.53 12.86 -2.33
C ARG A 238 17.95 13.07 -1.79
N LEU A 239 18.64 12.01 -1.39
CA LEU A 239 20.04 12.09 -0.96
C LEU A 239 20.97 12.48 -2.11
N ALA A 240 20.78 11.90 -3.30
CA ALA A 240 21.57 12.26 -4.47
C ALA A 240 21.39 13.74 -4.84
N SER A 241 20.16 14.25 -4.78
CA SER A 241 19.85 15.67 -5.00
C SER A 241 20.45 16.55 -3.91
N PHE A 242 20.38 16.14 -2.65
CA PHE A 242 20.89 16.89 -1.52
C PHE A 242 22.41 17.08 -1.59
N TYR A 243 23.16 16.03 -1.97
CA TYR A 243 24.61 16.14 -2.14
C TYR A 243 25.05 16.71 -3.49
N TYR A 244 24.14 16.80 -4.48
CA TYR A 244 24.43 17.48 -5.74
C TYR A 244 24.48 19.00 -5.55
N ASP A 245 23.61 19.54 -4.71
CA ASP A 245 23.51 20.97 -4.50
C ASP A 245 24.69 21.46 -3.64
N SER A 246 25.72 21.99 -4.31
CA SER A 246 27.00 22.43 -3.73
C SER A 246 26.90 23.54 -2.66
N PHE A 247 25.69 23.93 -2.26
CA PHE A 247 25.42 25.00 -1.30
C PHE A 247 24.92 24.53 0.07
N ASP A 248 24.49 23.26 0.22
CA ASP A 248 23.93 22.75 1.48
C ASP A 248 24.92 21.89 2.29
N THR A 249 24.79 21.94 3.61
CA THR A 249 25.56 21.12 4.55
C THR A 249 24.95 19.71 4.70
N PRO A 250 25.75 18.62 4.64
CA PRO A 250 27.20 18.59 4.59
C PRO A 250 27.73 18.73 3.16
N PRO A 251 28.82 19.51 2.97
CA PRO A 251 29.45 19.62 1.66
C PRO A 251 29.97 18.25 1.20
N ASP A 252 29.71 17.91 -0.08
CA ASP A 252 30.29 16.78 -0.80
C ASP A 252 31.29 17.29 -1.86
N PRO A 253 32.44 17.88 -1.44
CA PRO A 253 33.34 18.59 -2.35
C PRO A 253 33.95 17.69 -3.43
N ASP A 254 34.05 16.38 -3.15
CA ASP A 254 34.60 15.39 -4.07
C ASP A 254 33.50 14.68 -4.90
N GLY A 255 32.22 15.00 -4.67
CA GLY A 255 31.07 14.40 -5.37
C GLY A 255 30.85 12.92 -5.08
N LEU A 256 31.48 12.37 -4.04
CA LEU A 256 31.47 10.94 -3.73
C LEU A 256 30.12 10.50 -3.16
N LEU A 257 29.51 11.32 -2.30
CA LEU A 257 28.22 11.00 -1.70
C LEU A 257 27.10 11.13 -2.75
N HIS A 258 27.13 12.18 -3.57
CA HIS A 258 26.25 12.33 -4.73
C HIS A 258 26.37 11.10 -5.65
N GLY A 259 27.58 10.75 -6.06
CA GLY A 259 27.83 9.60 -6.93
C GLY A 259 27.34 8.28 -6.33
N PHE A 260 27.57 8.07 -5.03
CA PHE A 260 27.09 6.89 -4.31
C PHE A 260 25.56 6.81 -4.30
N TRP A 261 24.86 7.84 -3.83
CA TRP A 261 23.40 7.82 -3.70
C TRP A 261 22.70 7.80 -5.06
N ARG A 262 23.26 8.47 -6.07
CA ARG A 262 22.81 8.36 -7.45
C ARG A 262 22.93 6.92 -7.96
N GLY A 263 24.04 6.25 -7.69
CA GLY A 263 24.23 4.83 -8.04
C GLY A 263 23.22 3.91 -7.35
N VAL A 264 22.96 4.14 -6.07
CA VAL A 264 21.93 3.42 -5.30
C VAL A 264 20.54 3.63 -5.93
N ALA A 265 20.18 4.87 -6.26
CA ALA A 265 18.89 5.19 -6.88
C ALA A 265 18.69 4.47 -8.22
N ILE A 266 19.72 4.47 -9.09
CA ILE A 266 19.69 3.75 -10.37
C ILE A 266 19.51 2.24 -10.14
N GLN A 267 20.23 1.66 -9.18
CA GLN A 267 20.09 0.24 -8.84
C GLN A 267 18.67 -0.11 -8.36
N GLN A 268 18.01 0.82 -7.67
CA GLN A 268 16.64 0.67 -7.21
C GLN A 268 15.59 0.98 -8.29
N GLY A 269 16.02 1.40 -9.48
CA GLY A 269 15.14 1.63 -10.64
C GLY A 269 14.74 3.09 -10.85
N SER A 270 15.44 4.05 -10.25
CA SER A 270 15.23 5.46 -10.54
C SER A 270 15.47 5.78 -12.02
N THR A 271 14.60 6.62 -12.58
CA THR A 271 14.76 7.24 -13.90
C THR A 271 15.04 8.75 -13.82
N SER A 272 15.18 9.28 -12.61
CA SER A 272 15.08 10.71 -12.30
C SER A 272 16.43 11.35 -11.95
N VAL A 273 17.49 10.55 -11.74
CA VAL A 273 18.83 10.99 -11.32
C VAL A 273 19.97 10.58 -12.26
#